data_AF-A0A5J4LLR6-F1
#
_entry.id   AF-A0A5J4LLR6-F1
#
_cell.length_a   1.000
_cell.length_b   1.000
_cell.length_c   1.000
_cell.angle_alpha   90.00
_cell.angle_beta   90.00
_cell.angle_gamma   90.00
#
_symmetry.space_group_name_H-M   'P 1'
#
loop_
_entity.id
_entity.type
_entity.pdbx_description
1 polymer ?
#
loop_
_entity_poly.entity_id
_entity_poly.type
_entity_poly.pdbx_seq_one_letter_code
_entity_poly.pdbx_strand_id
1 'polypeptide(L)'
;MRRTRLKSSVKGLDTAPGQFYAVLTAAGHKLTWDETVSARMPLPDERATLRIPDATPIVHATRITRGTDQRLLLLEELRAGADRTQLTYRITADSPRTLHAA
;
A
#
# COMPACT_ATOMS: atom_id res chain seq x y z
N MET A 1 -21.78 12.34 17.12
CA MET A 1 -21.46 11.70 15.82
C MET A 1 -20.35 10.67 16.04
N ARG A 2 -20.68 9.39 16.22
CA ARG A 2 -19.70 8.34 16.52
C ARG A 2 -19.13 7.78 15.21
N ARG A 3 -17.85 8.06 14.93
CA ARG A 3 -17.11 7.43 13.83
C ARG A 3 -16.80 5.98 14.23
N THR A 4 -17.61 5.04 13.75
CA THR A 4 -17.36 3.61 13.90
C THR A 4 -16.11 3.25 13.10
N ARG A 5 -14.99 3.02 13.80
CA ARG A 5 -13.75 2.55 13.18
C ARG A 5 -13.92 1.05 12.89
N LEU A 6 -14.03 0.69 11.60
CA LEU A 6 -14.02 -0.71 11.17
C LEU A 6 -12.65 -1.30 11.52
N LYS A 7 -12.60 -2.18 12.54
CA LYS A 7 -11.40 -2.95 12.87
C LYS A 7 -11.40 -4.24 12.06
N SER A 8 -10.93 -4.20 10.81
CA SER A 8 -10.59 -5.42 10.09
C SER A 8 -9.12 -5.76 10.38
N SER A 9 -8.87 -6.48 11.46
CA SER A 9 -7.59 -7.17 11.64
C SER A 9 -7.69 -8.51 10.94
N VAL A 10 -7.33 -8.55 9.65
CA VAL A 10 -7.03 -9.81 8.97
C VAL A 10 -5.61 -10.15 9.38
N LYS A 11 -5.45 -11.25 10.14
CA LYS A 11 -4.15 -11.88 10.40
C LYS A 11 -3.49 -12.12 9.05
N GLY A 12 -2.33 -11.51 8.82
CA GLY A 12 -1.60 -11.65 7.56
C GLY A 12 -1.46 -13.13 7.23
N LEU A 13 -1.99 -13.53 6.08
CA LEU A 13 -1.60 -14.77 5.45
C LEU A 13 -0.11 -14.63 5.17
N ASP A 14 0.72 -15.57 5.64
CA ASP A 14 2.18 -15.63 5.39
C ASP A 14 2.48 -15.98 3.92
N THR A 15 1.69 -15.44 3.00
CA THR A 15 1.75 -15.67 1.58
C THR A 15 2.35 -14.42 0.95
N ALA A 16 3.35 -14.59 0.09
CA ALA A 16 3.92 -13.48 -0.66
C ALA A 16 2.83 -12.70 -1.42
N PRO A 17 2.84 -11.35 -1.43
CA PRO A 17 1.83 -10.52 -2.08
C PRO A 17 1.47 -10.97 -3.51
N GLY A 18 2.48 -11.40 -4.28
CA GLY A 18 2.32 -11.87 -5.65
C GLY A 18 1.34 -13.04 -5.82
N GLN A 19 1.18 -13.89 -4.80
CA GLN A 19 0.24 -15.02 -4.85
C GLN A 19 -1.22 -14.56 -4.79
N PHE A 20 -1.52 -13.46 -4.07
CA PHE A 20 -2.88 -12.91 -4.05
C PHE A 20 -3.28 -12.40 -5.42
N TYR A 21 -2.39 -11.66 -6.09
CA TYR A 21 -2.66 -11.18 -7.44
C TYR A 21 -2.85 -12.34 -8.42
N ALA A 22 -2.03 -13.40 -8.33
CA ALA A 22 -2.17 -14.58 -9.17
C ALA A 22 -3.52 -15.29 -8.98
N VAL A 23 -3.99 -15.44 -7.74
CA VAL A 23 -5.31 -16.03 -7.45
C VAL A 23 -6.43 -15.15 -8.00
N LEU A 24 -6.35 -13.82 -7.81
CA LEU A 24 -7.37 -12.90 -8.29
C LEU A 24 -7.42 -12.82 -9.82
N THR A 25 -6.28 -12.86 -10.51
CA THR A 25 -6.25 -12.90 -11.97
C THR A 25 -6.70 -14.25 -12.53
N ALA A 26 -6.35 -15.37 -11.88
CA ALA A 26 -6.87 -16.69 -12.24
C ALA A 26 -8.39 -16.78 -12.10
N ALA A 27 -8.98 -16.02 -11.17
CA ALA A 27 -10.43 -15.85 -11.03
C ALA A 27 -11.06 -14.92 -12.09
N GLY A 28 -10.29 -14.43 -13.07
CA GLY A 28 -10.79 -13.62 -14.19
C GLY A 28 -10.86 -12.11 -13.92
N HIS A 29 -10.34 -11.62 -12.78
CA HIS A 29 -10.34 -10.18 -12.51
C HIS A 29 -9.23 -9.46 -13.29
N LYS A 30 -9.60 -8.38 -13.98
CA LYS A 30 -8.64 -7.38 -14.45
C LYS A 30 -8.31 -6.45 -13.29
N LEU A 31 -7.07 -6.45 -12.85
CA LEU A 31 -6.65 -5.73 -11.65
C LEU A 31 -6.14 -4.32 -11.99
N THR A 32 -6.61 -3.34 -11.24
CA THR A 32 -6.00 -2.01 -11.13
C THR A 32 -5.71 -1.71 -9.67
N TRP A 33 -4.77 -0.82 -9.39
CA TRP A 33 -4.54 -0.38 -8.01
C TRP A 33 -4.17 1.08 -7.92
N ASP A 34 -4.57 1.68 -6.81
CA ASP A 34 -4.00 2.93 -6.33
C ASP A 34 -3.08 2.63 -5.15
N GLU A 35 -1.96 3.35 -5.08
CA GLU A 35 -1.05 3.27 -3.95
C GLU A 35 -0.81 4.67 -3.38
N THR A 36 -0.97 4.80 -2.08
CA THR A 36 -0.61 6.00 -1.33
C THR A 36 0.62 5.70 -0.48
N VAL A 37 1.69 6.46 -0.69
CA VAL A 37 2.95 6.33 0.07
C VAL A 37 3.18 7.60 0.87
N SER A 38 3.49 7.44 2.15
CA SER A 38 3.82 8.54 3.06
C SER A 38 4.97 8.16 3.99
N ALA A 39 5.56 9.16 4.62
CA ALA A 39 6.55 8.98 5.66
C ALA A 39 6.16 9.79 6.90
N ARG A 40 6.37 9.23 8.09
CA ARG A 40 6.10 9.92 9.37
C ARG A 40 6.91 9.32 10.51
N MET A 41 6.99 10.06 11.62
CA MET A 41 7.53 9.50 12.86
C MET A 41 6.64 8.35 13.38
N PRO A 42 7.24 7.33 14.02
CA PRO A 42 6.51 6.19 14.53
C PRO A 42 5.66 6.54 15.75
N LEU A 43 4.52 5.88 15.89
CA LEU A 43 3.75 5.90 17.14
C LEU A 43 4.48 5.07 18.22
N PRO A 44 4.21 5.29 19.53
CA PRO A 44 4.88 4.57 20.60
C PRO A 44 4.86 3.04 20.42
N ASP A 45 3.70 2.47 20.11
CA ASP A 45 3.54 1.02 19.94
C ASP A 45 4.22 0.48 18.67
N GLU A 46 4.37 1.32 17.64
CA GLU A 46 4.98 0.92 16.37
C GLU A 46 6.49 0.73 16.50
N ARG A 47 7.15 1.50 17.37
CA ARG A 47 8.61 1.36 17.59
C ARG A 47 8.96 -0.03 18.08
N ALA A 48 8.24 -0.49 19.11
CA ALA A 48 8.44 -1.83 19.68
C ALA A 48 8.04 -2.93 18.68
N THR A 49 6.90 -2.76 18.01
CA THR A 49 6.36 -3.75 17.07
C THR A 49 7.27 -3.94 15.85
N LEU A 50 7.74 -2.84 15.25
CA LEU A 50 8.55 -2.87 14.04
C LEU A 50 10.05 -3.01 14.31
N ARG A 51 10.48 -2.96 15.58
CA ARG A 51 11.88 -3.06 15.99
C ARG A 51 12.77 -2.08 15.21
N ILE A 52 12.34 -0.82 15.19
CA ILE A 52 13.04 0.27 14.51
C ILE A 52 13.93 1.03 15.50
N PRO A 53 15.11 1.50 15.09
CA PRO A 53 15.97 2.30 15.95
C PRO A 53 15.29 3.59 16.41
N ASP A 54 15.90 4.21 17.41
CA ASP A 54 15.45 5.48 17.91
C ASP A 54 15.42 6.57 16.83
N ALA A 55 14.41 7.43 16.91
CA ALA A 55 14.16 8.53 15.97
C ALA A 55 14.06 8.10 14.48
N THR A 56 13.82 6.83 14.17
CA THR A 56 13.68 6.35 12.78
C THR A 56 12.27 6.57 12.25
N PRO A 57 12.06 7.31 11.13
CA PRO A 57 10.75 7.41 10.49
C PRO A 57 10.26 6.07 9.96
N ILE A 58 8.94 5.96 9.79
CA ILE A 58 8.29 4.85 9.12
C ILE A 58 7.92 5.28 7.70
N VAL A 59 8.14 4.40 6.72
CA VAL A 59 7.44 4.45 5.44
C VAL A 59 6.13 3.68 5.58
N HIS A 60 5.03 4.32 5.17
CA HIS A 60 3.70 3.74 5.19
C HIS A 60 3.14 3.77 3.78
N ALA A 61 2.98 2.59 3.19
CA ALA A 61 2.33 2.41 1.89
C ALA A 61 1.01 1.67 2.09
N THR A 62 -0.05 2.20 1.50
CA THR A 62 -1.36 1.55 1.42
C THR A 62 -1.72 1.36 -0.04
N ARG A 63 -2.05 0.13 -0.41
CA ARG A 63 -2.45 -0.23 -1.77
C ARG A 63 -3.86 -0.79 -1.77
N ILE A 64 -4.69 -0.28 -2.67
CA ILE A 64 -6.07 -0.74 -2.87
C ILE A 64 -6.14 -1.36 -4.26
N THR A 65 -6.34 -2.67 -4.33
CA THR A 65 -6.56 -3.39 -5.58
C THR A 65 -8.05 -3.50 -5.88
N ARG A 66 -8.41 -3.12 -7.10
CA ARG A 66 -9.77 -3.25 -7.65
C ARG A 66 -9.78 -4.22 -8.81
N GLY A 67 -10.89 -4.93 -8.97
CA GLY A 67 -11.18 -5.77 -10.13
C GLY A 67 -12.02 -5.04 -11.17
N THR A 68 -12.62 -5.83 -12.05
CA THR A 68 -13.67 -5.38 -12.98
C THR A 68 -14.76 -4.60 -12.23
N ASP A 69 -15.28 -3.56 -12.87
CA ASP A 69 -16.33 -2.68 -12.33
C ASP A 69 -15.97 -1.98 -11.01
N GLN A 70 -14.68 -1.71 -10.78
CA GLN A 70 -14.18 -0.99 -9.59
C GLN A 70 -14.45 -1.72 -8.26
N ARG A 71 -14.77 -3.02 -8.29
CA ARG A 71 -14.97 -3.81 -7.07
C ARG A 71 -13.67 -3.88 -6.27
N LEU A 72 -13.72 -3.50 -4.98
CA LEU A 72 -12.57 -3.66 -4.07
C LEU A 72 -12.31 -5.15 -3.82
N LEU A 73 -11.07 -5.60 -4.07
CA LEU A 73 -10.67 -7.00 -3.92
C LEU A 73 -9.61 -7.20 -2.84
N LEU A 74 -8.69 -6.24 -2.67
CA LEU A 74 -7.59 -6.36 -1.73
C LEU A 74 -7.19 -4.99 -1.17
N LEU A 75 -6.89 -4.95 0.13
CA LEU A 75 -6.24 -3.85 0.81
C LEU A 75 -4.93 -4.36 1.40
N GLU A 76 -3.83 -3.77 0.99
CA GLU A 76 -2.50 -4.07 1.52
C GLU A 76 -1.97 -2.85 2.27
N GLU A 77 -1.35 -3.12 3.41
CA GLU A 77 -0.68 -2.10 4.22
C GLU A 77 0.75 -2.56 4.53
N LEU A 78 1.72 -1.76 4.11
CA LEU A 78 3.13 -1.90 4.48
C LEU A 78 3.50 -0.80 5.46
N ARG A 79 4.01 -1.18 6.64
CA ARG A 79 4.66 -0.29 7.58
C ARG A 79 6.04 -0.84 7.89
N ALA A 80 7.08 -0.06 7.61
CA ALA A 80 8.45 -0.48 7.86
C ALA A 80 9.33 0.72 8.21
N GLY A 81 10.45 0.45 8.88
CA GLY A 81 11.48 1.47 9.12
C GLY A 81 12.02 2.00 7.81
N ALA A 82 12.08 3.33 7.68
CA ALA A 82 12.57 4.00 6.48
C ALA A 82 14.09 3.88 6.30
N ASP A 83 14.81 3.48 7.36
CA ASP A 83 16.24 3.18 7.37
C ASP A 83 16.62 1.98 6.48
N ARG A 84 15.69 1.03 6.32
CA ARG A 84 15.95 -0.27 5.68
C ARG A 84 15.01 -0.60 4.53
N THR A 85 14.12 0.32 4.17
CA THR A 85 13.04 0.06 3.20
C THR A 85 13.09 1.08 2.08
N GLN A 86 13.02 0.57 0.85
CA GLN A 86 12.91 1.40 -0.35
C GLN A 86 11.78 0.89 -1.23
N LEU A 87 11.00 1.80 -1.80
CA LEU A 87 10.01 1.52 -2.82
C LEU A 87 10.54 2.06 -4.14
N THR A 88 10.63 1.20 -5.15
CA THR A 88 11.15 1.56 -6.48
C THR A 88 10.04 1.43 -7.51
N TYR A 89 9.79 2.50 -8.25
CA TYR A 89 8.78 2.56 -9.29
C TYR A 89 9.44 2.82 -10.64
N ARG A 90 9.15 1.97 -11.62
CA ARG A 90 9.42 2.29 -13.02
C ARG A 90 8.17 2.96 -13.58
N ILE A 91 8.29 4.22 -13.94
CA ILE A 91 7.20 5.00 -14.53
C ILE A 91 7.58 5.28 -15.97
N THR A 92 6.76 4.80 -16.90
CA THR A 92 6.85 5.14 -18.32
C THR A 92 5.75 6.14 -18.63
N ALA A 93 6.11 7.29 -19.21
CA ALA A 93 5.10 8.24 -19.67
C ALA A 93 4.44 7.69 -20.94
N ASP A 94 3.13 7.47 -20.89
CA ASP A 94 2.35 6.93 -22.02
C ASP A 94 1.61 8.02 -22.80
N SER A 95 1.76 9.29 -22.40
CA SER A 95 1.20 10.44 -23.12
C SER A 95 1.99 11.71 -22.82
N PRO A 96 2.35 12.51 -23.84
CA PRO A 96 2.92 13.83 -23.60
C PRO A 96 1.85 14.73 -22.96
N ARG A 97 2.18 15.33 -21.82
CA ARG A 97 1.35 16.40 -21.25
C ARG A 97 1.51 17.63 -22.15
N THR A 98 0.45 18.06 -22.83
CA THR A 98 0.43 19.35 -23.52
C THR A 98 0.56 20.46 -22.47
N LEU A 99 1.70 21.13 -22.43
CA LEU A 99 1.88 22.30 -21.57
C LEU A 99 1.11 23.46 -22.22
N HIS A 100 0.09 23.98 -21.54
CA HIS A 100 -0.50 25.26 -21.93
C HIS A 100 0.47 26.37 -21.52
N ALA A 101 0.89 27.17 -22.50
CA ALA A 101 1.66 28.38 -22.25
C ALA A 101 0.84 29.35 -21.38
N ALA A 102 1.50 29.91 -20.36
CA ALA A 102 0.93 30.88 -19.42
C ALA A 102 0.73 32.25 -20.09
#